data_AF-A0A6J1NMG3-F1
#
_entry.id   AF-A0A6J1NMG3-F1
#
_cell.length_a   1.000
_cell.length_b   1.000
_cell.length_c   1.000
_cell.angle_alpha   90.00
_cell.angle_beta   90.00
_cell.angle_gamma   90.00
#
_symmetry.space_group_name_H-M   'P 1'
#
loop_
_entity.id
_entity.type
_entity.pdbx_description
1 polymer ?
#
loop_
_entity_poly.entity_id
_entity_poly.type
_entity_poly.pdbx_seq_one_letter_code
_entity_poly.pdbx_strand_id
1 'polypeptide(L)'
;MKSEFISNDILEEAHLKLFSPFRAAQMILGSCRVDARDRFVTSPTKPQKLYTIICILLCTALYVSVGYNFLSRFWPYRNIYYLNLIALLLHYATFVCSIINVRFLNNDENVNFYIKTQEIDRKLKIDNNKLINDFIYVTNISTVLLTLGILLSLFFAALTQDAIIVASFVGLLYGQVTCTLEWLYCSNLLMFFYVRLRYINAIITNHIEGTDDIKIENINNVRIPTMKVLRYMASSSHDFNYSETDVYLKQIYDELFRFQNLYRFQILLFCFKFVASTLLAFEYGLLSLQNNILIWLEYIVLPTVTTLDLLIVIALSVRCEAFSGEIKKTKYLCTTILSLYYCGPLRQKAIKMLKMIIERPPRFSVYDMWHMDAATMLSMINLVTTLMVTLLQFALF
;
A
#
# COMPACT_ATOMS: atom_id res chain seq x y z
N MET A 1 -21.93 -30.12 -25.45
CA MET A 1 -21.61 -28.67 -25.43
C MET A 1 -20.13 -28.55 -25.10
N LYS A 2 -19.28 -28.22 -26.08
CA LYS A 2 -17.86 -27.98 -25.84
C LYS A 2 -17.75 -26.64 -25.12
N SER A 3 -17.38 -26.65 -23.85
CA SER A 3 -17.01 -25.44 -23.11
C SER A 3 -15.83 -24.81 -23.84
N GLU A 4 -16.04 -23.65 -24.46
CA GLU A 4 -14.92 -22.84 -24.95
C GLU A 4 -13.96 -22.62 -23.79
N PHE A 5 -12.72 -23.07 -23.98
CA PHE A 5 -11.64 -22.94 -23.01
C PHE A 5 -11.23 -21.46 -23.01
N ILE A 6 -11.99 -20.63 -22.29
CA ILE A 6 -11.61 -19.24 -22.02
C ILE A 6 -10.29 -19.32 -21.25
N SER A 7 -9.21 -18.80 -21.83
CA SER A 7 -7.89 -18.78 -21.19
C SER A 7 -8.03 -18.25 -19.76
N ASN A 8 -7.42 -18.94 -18.79
CA ASN A 8 -7.37 -18.50 -17.39
C ASN A 8 -6.75 -17.10 -17.23
N ASP A 9 -6.06 -16.60 -18.27
CA ASP A 9 -5.42 -15.29 -18.31
C ASP A 9 -6.37 -14.14 -18.68
N ILE A 10 -7.61 -14.45 -19.09
CA ILE A 10 -8.63 -13.43 -19.37
C ILE A 10 -9.22 -12.94 -18.05
N LEU A 11 -8.97 -11.65 -17.79
CA LEU A 11 -9.40 -10.99 -16.57
C LEU A 11 -10.83 -10.46 -16.69
N GLU A 12 -11.55 -10.50 -15.59
CA GLU A 12 -12.91 -9.97 -15.52
C GLU A 12 -12.87 -8.46 -15.37
N GLU A 13 -13.83 -7.77 -15.99
CA GLU A 13 -13.89 -6.31 -15.93
C GLU A 13 -14.09 -5.80 -14.50
N ALA A 14 -14.89 -6.53 -13.71
CA ALA A 14 -15.09 -6.23 -12.29
C ALA A 14 -13.76 -6.25 -11.53
N HIS A 15 -12.91 -7.25 -11.78
CA HIS A 15 -11.58 -7.37 -11.18
C HIS A 15 -10.63 -6.26 -11.65
N LEU A 16 -10.59 -5.98 -12.96
CA LEU A 16 -9.79 -4.89 -13.52
C LEU A 16 -10.18 -3.53 -12.96
N LYS A 17 -11.48 -3.33 -12.68
CA LYS A 17 -12.00 -2.10 -12.09
C LYS A 17 -11.46 -1.88 -10.68
N LEU A 18 -11.23 -2.92 -9.88
CA LEU A 18 -10.72 -2.80 -8.50
C LEU A 18 -9.47 -1.92 -8.42
N PHE A 19 -8.51 -2.18 -9.30
CA PHE A 19 -7.21 -1.52 -9.30
C PHE A 19 -7.10 -0.38 -10.32
N SER A 20 -8.17 -0.09 -11.07
CA SER A 20 -8.15 0.93 -12.11
C SER A 20 -7.80 2.35 -11.61
N PRO A 21 -8.20 2.80 -10.39
CA PRO A 21 -7.83 4.13 -9.92
C PRO A 21 -6.32 4.31 -9.79
N PHE A 22 -5.64 3.35 -9.16
CA PHE A 22 -4.18 3.36 -9.04
C PHE A 22 -3.51 3.17 -10.40
N ARG A 23 -4.00 2.22 -11.20
CA ARG A 23 -3.44 1.95 -12.53
C ARG A 23 -3.48 3.19 -13.41
N ALA A 24 -4.59 3.91 -13.45
CA ALA A 24 -4.75 5.13 -14.23
C ALA A 24 -3.76 6.23 -13.76
N ALA A 25 -3.71 6.49 -12.44
CA ALA A 25 -2.81 7.49 -11.88
C ALA A 25 -1.33 7.13 -12.13
N GLN A 26 -0.93 5.89 -11.89
CA GLN A 26 0.43 5.40 -12.11
C GLN A 26 0.81 5.36 -13.59
N MET A 27 -0.14 5.09 -14.49
CA MET A 27 0.11 5.12 -15.93
C MET A 27 0.42 6.54 -16.41
N ILE A 28 -0.32 7.55 -15.94
CA ILE A 28 -0.04 8.96 -16.20
C ILE A 28 1.34 9.35 -15.66
N LEU A 29 1.72 8.85 -14.48
CA LEU A 29 3.00 9.16 -13.86
C LEU A 29 4.18 8.33 -14.41
N GLY A 30 3.94 7.38 -15.31
CA GLY A 30 4.98 6.49 -15.83
C GLY A 30 5.49 5.46 -14.83
N SER A 31 4.76 5.21 -13.74
CA SER A 31 5.10 4.29 -12.64
C SER A 31 4.17 3.07 -12.56
N CYS A 32 3.49 2.71 -13.64
CA CYS A 32 2.59 1.55 -13.61
C CYS A 32 3.35 0.22 -13.74
N ARG A 33 3.07 -0.73 -12.84
CA ARG A 33 3.69 -2.08 -12.80
C ARG A 33 3.27 -2.99 -13.95
N VAL A 34 2.05 -2.83 -14.46
CA VAL A 34 1.45 -3.72 -15.46
C VAL A 34 0.68 -2.94 -16.52
N ASP A 35 0.65 -3.44 -17.75
CA ASP A 35 -0.19 -2.91 -18.82
C ASP A 35 -1.42 -3.81 -18.97
N ALA A 36 -2.60 -3.24 -18.69
CA ALA A 36 -3.86 -3.96 -18.75
C ALA A 36 -4.74 -3.37 -19.85
N ARG A 37 -4.93 -4.12 -20.94
CA ARG A 37 -5.73 -3.72 -22.11
C ARG A 37 -6.59 -4.89 -22.54
N ASP A 38 -7.84 -4.61 -22.92
CA ASP A 38 -8.75 -5.59 -23.51
C ASP A 38 -8.86 -6.90 -22.69
N ARG A 39 -8.90 -6.78 -21.36
CA ARG A 39 -8.95 -7.90 -20.39
C ARG A 39 -7.69 -8.75 -20.26
N PHE A 40 -6.60 -8.37 -20.93
CA PHE A 40 -5.28 -8.99 -20.77
C PHE A 40 -4.35 -8.11 -19.94
N VAL A 41 -3.57 -8.73 -19.07
CA VAL A 41 -2.47 -8.09 -18.34
C VAL A 41 -1.15 -8.55 -18.91
N THR A 42 -0.32 -7.60 -19.27
CA THR A 42 1.01 -7.81 -19.84
C THR A 42 2.03 -6.94 -19.12
N SER A 43 3.31 -7.27 -19.29
CA SER A 43 4.40 -6.45 -18.77
C SER A 43 4.43 -5.07 -19.45
N PRO A 44 4.99 -4.03 -18.78
CA PRO A 44 5.11 -2.72 -19.38
C PRO A 44 5.77 -2.75 -20.75
N THR A 45 5.10 -2.16 -21.74
CA THR A 45 5.54 -2.16 -23.14
C THR A 45 6.82 -1.32 -23.31
N LYS A 46 7.57 -1.55 -24.39
CA LYS A 46 8.75 -0.73 -24.74
C LYS A 46 8.47 0.79 -24.76
N PRO A 47 7.40 1.31 -25.39
CA PRO A 47 7.10 2.74 -25.36
C PRO A 47 6.79 3.24 -23.94
N GLN A 48 6.13 2.41 -23.13
CA GLN A 48 5.86 2.68 -21.73
C GLN A 48 7.15 2.80 -20.91
N LYS A 49 8.15 1.95 -21.14
CA LYS A 49 9.46 2.05 -20.50
C LYS A 49 10.23 3.31 -20.97
N LEU A 50 10.17 3.62 -22.26
CA LEU A 50 10.77 4.84 -22.82
C LEU A 50 10.14 6.10 -22.21
N TYR A 51 8.81 6.12 -22.05
CA TYR A 51 8.09 7.20 -21.38
C TYR A 51 8.62 7.43 -19.96
N THR A 52 8.79 6.35 -19.18
CA THR A 52 9.37 6.44 -17.83
C THR A 52 10.77 7.03 -17.83
N ILE A 53 11.63 6.67 -18.81
CA ILE A 53 12.97 7.26 -18.94
C ILE A 53 12.88 8.76 -19.21
N ILE A 54 11.98 9.19 -20.10
CA ILE A 54 11.75 10.62 -20.39
C ILE A 54 11.30 11.35 -19.12
N CYS A 55 10.38 10.77 -18.34
CA CYS A 55 9.95 11.33 -17.07
C CYS A 55 11.11 11.48 -16.07
N ILE A 56 12.00 10.48 -15.97
CA ILE A 56 13.19 10.55 -15.11
C ILE A 56 14.11 11.69 -15.57
N LEU A 57 14.39 11.81 -16.86
CA LEU A 57 15.25 12.87 -17.40
C LEU A 57 14.67 14.27 -17.14
N LEU A 58 13.38 14.45 -17.40
CA LEU A 58 12.67 15.71 -17.13
C LEU A 58 12.67 16.04 -15.64
N CYS A 59 12.37 15.06 -14.79
CA CYS A 59 12.43 15.21 -13.33
C CYS A 59 13.85 15.60 -12.88
N THR A 60 14.88 14.96 -13.44
CA THR A 60 16.29 15.27 -13.13
C THR A 60 16.63 16.73 -13.45
N ALA A 61 16.23 17.23 -14.62
CA ALA A 61 16.43 18.62 -14.99
C ALA A 61 15.76 19.60 -14.00
N LEU A 62 14.53 19.28 -13.56
CA LEU A 62 13.81 20.08 -12.57
C LEU A 62 14.50 20.06 -11.20
N TYR A 63 15.06 18.92 -10.76
CA TYR A 63 15.83 18.85 -9.51
C TYR A 63 17.13 19.66 -9.57
N VAL A 64 17.82 19.65 -10.70
CA VAL A 64 19.00 20.52 -10.92
C VAL A 64 18.59 21.99 -10.86
N SER A 65 17.43 22.34 -11.45
CA SER A 65 16.87 23.69 -11.34
C SER A 65 16.57 24.10 -9.90
N VAL A 66 16.01 23.20 -9.06
CA VAL A 66 15.85 23.45 -7.61
C VAL A 66 17.21 23.72 -6.96
N GLY A 67 18.22 22.89 -7.29
CA GLY A 67 19.60 23.04 -6.81
C GLY A 67 20.20 24.42 -7.10
N TYR A 68 19.98 24.93 -8.30
CA TYR A 68 20.56 26.20 -8.73
C TYR A 68 19.76 27.42 -8.26
N ASN A 69 18.43 27.37 -8.38
CA ASN A 69 17.57 28.54 -8.17
C ASN A 69 17.03 28.68 -6.74
N PHE A 70 16.70 27.56 -6.08
CA PHE A 70 16.12 27.58 -4.74
C PHE A 70 17.20 27.44 -3.66
N LEU A 71 18.11 26.49 -3.84
CA LEU A 71 19.17 26.18 -2.87
C LEU A 71 20.23 27.30 -2.76
N SER A 72 20.49 28.05 -3.83
CA SER A 72 21.43 29.18 -3.84
C SER A 72 21.07 30.28 -2.82
N ARG A 73 19.79 30.43 -2.48
CA ARG A 73 19.32 31.33 -1.41
C ARG A 73 19.97 31.02 -0.05
N PHE A 74 20.28 29.76 0.21
CA PHE A 74 20.86 29.31 1.48
C PHE A 74 22.39 29.35 1.50
N TRP A 75 23.05 29.82 0.43
CA TRP A 75 24.52 29.91 0.37
C TRP A 75 25.16 30.65 1.56
N PRO A 76 24.58 31.74 2.09
CA PRO A 76 25.10 32.41 3.29
C PRO A 76 25.02 31.53 4.55
N TYR A 77 24.09 30.58 4.59
CA TYR A 77 23.82 29.70 5.73
C TYR A 77 24.27 28.28 5.41
N ARG A 78 25.59 28.06 5.50
CA ARG A 78 26.27 26.83 5.08
C ARG A 78 25.59 25.54 5.57
N ASN A 79 25.20 25.47 6.84
CA ASN A 79 24.55 24.27 7.40
C ASN A 79 23.17 24.02 6.77
N ILE A 80 22.35 25.07 6.62
CA ILE A 80 21.01 24.96 6.03
C ILE A 80 21.09 24.57 4.55
N TYR A 81 22.10 25.09 3.83
CA TYR A 81 22.38 24.70 2.45
C TYR A 81 22.68 23.20 2.32
N TYR A 82 23.64 22.68 3.08
CA TYR A 82 24.02 21.26 3.00
C TYR A 82 22.87 20.34 3.43
N LEU A 83 22.11 20.74 4.45
CA LEU A 83 20.96 19.98 4.91
C LEU A 83 19.89 19.87 3.81
N ASN A 84 19.51 20.98 3.17
CA ASN A 84 18.55 20.95 2.07
C ASN A 84 19.09 20.20 0.84
N LEU A 85 20.40 20.27 0.57
CA LEU A 85 21.03 19.51 -0.50
C LEU A 85 20.93 18.00 -0.23
N ILE A 86 21.23 17.56 0.99
CA ILE A 86 21.10 16.15 1.40
C ILE A 86 19.63 15.70 1.30
N ALA A 87 18.68 16.53 1.76
CA ALA A 87 17.26 16.23 1.67
C ALA A 87 16.79 16.09 0.20
N LEU A 88 17.24 16.99 -0.68
CA LEU A 88 16.95 16.94 -2.11
C LEU A 88 17.51 15.67 -2.76
N LEU A 89 18.76 15.31 -2.45
CA LEU A 89 19.41 14.10 -2.95
C LEU A 89 18.72 12.83 -2.45
N LEU A 90 18.36 12.77 -1.16
CA LEU A 90 17.61 11.66 -0.58
C LEU A 90 16.26 11.48 -1.28
N HIS A 91 15.54 12.58 -1.51
CA HIS A 91 14.25 12.56 -2.17
C HIS A 91 14.37 12.09 -3.62
N TYR A 92 15.35 12.60 -4.37
CA TYR A 92 15.64 12.18 -5.74
C TYR A 92 16.04 10.70 -5.82
N ALA A 93 16.97 10.27 -4.97
CA ALA A 93 17.42 8.87 -4.93
C ALA A 93 16.25 7.93 -4.63
N THR A 94 15.37 8.31 -3.71
CA THR A 94 14.15 7.55 -3.41
C THR A 94 13.23 7.45 -4.63
N PHE A 95 13.00 8.56 -5.33
CA PHE A 95 12.19 8.57 -6.55
C PHE A 95 12.77 7.65 -7.64
N VAL A 96 14.06 7.81 -7.96
CA VAL A 96 14.73 7.03 -9.01
C VAL A 96 14.74 5.54 -8.67
N CYS A 97 15.12 5.18 -7.45
CA CYS A 97 15.10 3.79 -7.00
C CYS A 97 13.69 3.18 -7.06
N SER A 98 12.67 3.92 -6.63
CA SER A 98 11.29 3.46 -6.64
C SER A 98 10.80 3.20 -8.07
N ILE A 99 10.94 4.17 -8.97
CA ILE A 99 10.41 4.08 -10.34
C ILE A 99 11.17 3.05 -11.18
N ILE A 100 12.48 2.90 -10.98
CA ILE A 100 13.27 1.86 -11.65
C ILE A 100 12.80 0.47 -11.21
N ASN A 101 12.65 0.26 -9.90
CA ASN A 101 12.18 -1.01 -9.38
C ASN A 101 10.78 -1.36 -9.88
N VAL A 102 9.86 -0.39 -9.90
CA VAL A 102 8.48 -0.58 -10.33
C VAL A 102 8.36 -0.90 -11.83
N ARG A 103 9.14 -0.22 -12.69
CA ARG A 103 8.93 -0.27 -14.14
C ARG A 103 9.81 -1.29 -14.87
N PHE A 104 10.98 -1.60 -14.32
CA PHE A 104 11.98 -2.41 -15.02
C PHE A 104 12.18 -3.78 -14.38
N LEU A 105 11.97 -3.91 -13.07
CA LEU A 105 12.21 -5.15 -12.33
C LEU A 105 10.92 -5.95 -12.12
N ASN A 106 11.06 -7.27 -11.98
CA ASN A 106 9.99 -8.22 -11.63
C ASN A 106 8.74 -8.15 -12.54
N ASN A 107 8.93 -7.86 -13.83
CA ASN A 107 7.84 -7.64 -14.78
C ASN A 107 6.89 -8.87 -14.91
N ASP A 108 7.46 -10.06 -15.04
CA ASP A 108 6.67 -11.29 -15.20
C ASP A 108 5.98 -11.68 -13.89
N GLU A 109 6.65 -11.46 -12.76
CA GLU A 109 6.07 -11.70 -11.43
C GLU A 109 4.90 -10.75 -11.15
N ASN A 110 4.97 -9.48 -11.55
CA ASN A 110 3.88 -8.51 -11.41
C ASN A 110 2.64 -8.94 -12.22
N VAL A 111 2.84 -9.46 -13.44
CA VAL A 111 1.75 -9.99 -14.30
C VAL A 111 1.12 -11.21 -13.65
N ASN A 112 1.95 -12.18 -13.25
CA ASN A 112 1.50 -13.40 -12.60
C ASN A 112 0.74 -13.12 -11.30
N PHE A 113 1.22 -12.18 -10.49
CA PHE A 113 0.55 -11.73 -9.28
C PHE A 113 -0.87 -11.22 -9.59
N TYR A 114 -1.00 -10.36 -10.60
CA TYR A 114 -2.30 -9.79 -10.98
C TYR A 114 -3.30 -10.87 -11.42
N ILE A 115 -2.86 -11.86 -12.21
CA ILE A 115 -3.70 -12.99 -12.63
C ILE A 115 -4.11 -13.85 -11.42
N LYS A 116 -3.16 -14.14 -10.53
CA LYS A 116 -3.40 -14.96 -9.34
C LYS A 116 -4.36 -14.32 -8.34
N THR A 117 -4.37 -12.99 -8.22
CA THR A 117 -5.37 -12.31 -7.39
C THR A 117 -6.81 -12.55 -7.87
N GLN A 118 -7.03 -12.65 -9.18
CA GLN A 118 -8.35 -13.01 -9.71
C GLN A 118 -8.68 -14.50 -9.50
N GLU A 119 -7.68 -15.37 -9.63
CA GLU A 119 -7.85 -16.80 -9.38
C GLU A 119 -8.32 -17.07 -7.93
N ILE A 120 -7.82 -16.29 -6.96
CA ILE A 120 -8.30 -16.32 -5.57
C ILE A 120 -9.79 -15.98 -5.52
N ASP A 121 -10.21 -14.89 -6.16
CA ASP A 121 -11.61 -14.43 -6.13
C ASP A 121 -12.56 -15.44 -6.81
N ARG A 122 -12.14 -16.05 -7.91
CA ARG A 122 -12.88 -17.12 -8.60
C ARG A 122 -13.06 -18.35 -7.71
N LYS A 123 -12.00 -18.81 -7.02
CA LYS A 123 -12.09 -19.98 -6.13
C LYS A 123 -12.91 -19.71 -4.87
N LEU A 124 -12.83 -18.50 -4.34
CA LEU A 124 -13.70 -18.03 -3.26
C LEU A 124 -15.12 -17.73 -3.72
N LYS A 125 -15.44 -17.80 -5.02
CA LYS A 125 -16.75 -17.46 -5.61
C LYS A 125 -17.23 -16.05 -5.21
N ILE A 126 -16.30 -15.11 -5.11
CA ILE A 126 -16.57 -13.69 -4.78
C ILE A 126 -16.23 -12.73 -5.93
N ASP A 127 -15.77 -13.26 -7.06
CA ASP A 127 -15.42 -12.55 -8.29
C ASP A 127 -16.49 -11.55 -8.73
N ASN A 128 -17.76 -11.95 -8.68
CA ASN A 128 -18.92 -11.13 -9.05
C ASN A 128 -19.61 -10.45 -7.85
N ASN A 129 -19.00 -10.49 -6.66
CA ASN A 129 -19.61 -9.91 -5.46
C ASN A 129 -19.45 -8.39 -5.45
N LYS A 130 -20.54 -7.71 -5.80
CA LYS A 130 -20.60 -6.25 -5.89
C LYS A 130 -20.18 -5.54 -4.59
N LEU A 131 -20.57 -6.02 -3.41
CA LEU A 131 -20.26 -5.33 -2.15
C LEU A 131 -18.76 -5.36 -1.85
N ILE A 132 -18.12 -6.53 -1.99
CA ILE A 132 -16.68 -6.67 -1.75
C ILE A 132 -15.87 -5.85 -2.77
N ASN A 133 -16.28 -5.91 -4.04
CA ASN A 133 -15.60 -5.22 -5.13
C ASN A 133 -15.77 -3.70 -5.02
N ASP A 134 -16.99 -3.22 -4.74
CA ASP A 134 -17.27 -1.80 -4.56
C ASP A 134 -16.54 -1.24 -3.33
N PHE A 135 -16.45 -2.00 -2.23
CA PHE A 135 -15.70 -1.55 -1.04
C PHE A 135 -14.21 -1.32 -1.35
N ILE A 136 -13.57 -2.24 -2.06
CA ILE A 136 -12.16 -2.09 -2.45
C ILE A 136 -12.00 -0.94 -3.45
N TYR A 137 -12.86 -0.87 -4.45
CA TYR A 137 -12.84 0.19 -5.45
C TYR A 137 -12.99 1.57 -4.79
N VAL A 138 -13.98 1.73 -3.90
CA VAL A 138 -14.22 2.97 -3.15
C VAL A 138 -13.02 3.33 -2.27
N THR A 139 -12.40 2.34 -1.62
CA THR A 139 -11.18 2.57 -0.83
C THR A 139 -10.04 3.06 -1.73
N ASN A 140 -9.86 2.44 -2.89
CA ASN A 140 -8.80 2.79 -3.84
C ASN A 140 -8.99 4.18 -4.44
N ILE A 141 -10.19 4.49 -4.94
CA ILE A 141 -10.49 5.81 -5.51
C ILE A 141 -10.40 6.90 -4.45
N SER A 142 -10.88 6.66 -3.22
CA SER A 142 -10.80 7.63 -2.13
C SER A 142 -9.35 7.91 -1.76
N THR A 143 -8.49 6.88 -1.73
CA THR A 143 -7.06 7.04 -1.46
C THR A 143 -6.39 7.89 -2.55
N VAL A 144 -6.61 7.55 -3.83
CA VAL A 144 -6.01 8.28 -4.96
C VAL A 144 -6.50 9.74 -5.00
N LEU A 145 -7.81 9.98 -4.84
CA LEU A 145 -8.37 11.33 -4.85
C LEU A 145 -7.87 12.18 -3.68
N LEU A 146 -7.74 11.60 -2.48
CA LEU A 146 -7.20 12.30 -1.32
C LEU A 146 -5.74 12.67 -1.54
N THR A 147 -4.92 11.75 -2.06
CA THR A 147 -3.52 12.03 -2.40
C THR A 147 -3.42 13.15 -3.43
N LEU A 148 -4.16 13.04 -4.54
CA LEU A 148 -4.17 14.08 -5.58
C LEU A 148 -4.68 15.43 -5.05
N GLY A 149 -5.69 15.44 -4.17
CA GLY A 149 -6.23 16.65 -3.55
C GLY A 149 -5.19 17.39 -2.69
N ILE A 150 -4.46 16.67 -1.83
CA ILE A 150 -3.38 17.22 -1.01
C ILE A 150 -2.25 17.78 -1.89
N LEU A 151 -1.94 17.09 -2.99
CA LEU A 151 -0.87 17.51 -3.89
C LEU A 151 -1.27 18.73 -4.74
N LEU A 152 -2.52 18.78 -5.19
CA LEU A 152 -3.06 19.95 -5.88
C LEU A 152 -3.09 21.16 -4.95
N SER A 153 -3.45 21.00 -3.67
CA SER A 153 -3.38 22.13 -2.73
C SER A 153 -1.95 22.64 -2.52
N LEU A 154 -0.96 21.74 -2.48
CA LEU A 154 0.46 22.13 -2.44
C LEU A 154 0.90 22.84 -3.72
N PHE A 155 0.44 22.38 -4.88
CA PHE A 155 0.71 23.03 -6.15
C PHE A 155 0.10 24.44 -6.21
N PHE A 156 -1.16 24.61 -5.81
CA PHE A 156 -1.80 25.93 -5.74
C PHE A 156 -1.10 26.87 -4.75
N ALA A 157 -0.63 26.36 -3.61
CA ALA A 157 0.19 27.15 -2.69
C ALA A 157 1.49 27.62 -3.36
N ALA A 158 2.13 26.77 -4.16
CA ALA A 158 3.36 27.12 -4.86
C ALA A 158 3.15 28.22 -5.92
N LEU A 159 1.98 28.30 -6.57
CA LEU A 159 1.66 29.34 -7.58
C LEU A 159 1.76 30.78 -7.05
N THR A 160 1.78 30.98 -5.74
CA THR A 160 2.01 32.30 -5.12
C THR A 160 3.46 32.78 -5.23
N GLN A 161 4.37 31.93 -5.69
CA GLN A 161 5.80 32.22 -5.83
C GLN A 161 6.19 32.52 -7.29
N ASP A 162 7.45 32.93 -7.48
CA ASP A 162 8.01 33.19 -8.81
C ASP A 162 7.93 31.97 -9.73
N ALA A 163 7.71 32.21 -11.04
CA ALA A 163 7.51 31.17 -12.04
C ALA A 163 8.65 30.12 -12.09
N ILE A 164 9.90 30.55 -11.83
CA ILE A 164 11.08 29.67 -11.80
C ILE A 164 11.02 28.72 -10.59
N ILE A 165 10.58 29.22 -9.42
CA ILE A 165 10.43 28.45 -8.20
C ILE A 165 9.27 27.45 -8.37
N VAL A 166 8.16 27.89 -8.94
CA VAL A 166 7.00 27.05 -9.28
C VAL A 166 7.42 25.89 -10.20
N ALA A 167 8.10 26.19 -11.31
CA ALA A 167 8.55 25.18 -12.26
C ALA A 167 9.46 24.14 -11.60
N SER A 168 10.34 24.60 -10.70
CA SER A 168 11.25 23.73 -9.96
C SER A 168 10.49 22.85 -8.94
N PHE A 169 9.45 23.38 -8.29
CA PHE A 169 8.61 22.65 -7.35
C PHE A 169 7.78 21.53 -7.99
N VAL A 170 7.42 21.67 -9.27
CA VAL A 170 6.71 20.61 -10.04
C VAL A 170 7.50 19.30 -10.04
N GLY A 171 8.84 19.36 -10.17
CA GLY A 171 9.68 18.17 -10.16
C GLY A 171 9.64 17.45 -8.81
N LEU A 172 9.73 18.21 -7.72
CA LEU A 172 9.64 17.67 -6.35
C LEU A 172 8.27 17.04 -6.09
N LEU A 173 7.19 17.74 -6.45
CA LEU A 173 5.84 17.23 -6.35
C LEU A 173 5.70 15.93 -7.13
N TYR A 174 6.07 15.90 -8.41
CA TYR A 174 5.98 14.70 -9.25
C TYR A 174 6.71 13.49 -8.62
N GLY A 175 7.91 13.70 -8.10
CA GLY A 175 8.66 12.65 -7.39
C GLY A 175 7.92 12.14 -6.14
N GLN A 176 7.38 13.07 -5.34
CA GLN A 176 6.62 12.75 -4.13
C GLN A 176 5.32 12.00 -4.46
N VAL A 177 4.54 12.45 -5.46
CA VAL A 177 3.30 11.79 -5.89
C VAL A 177 3.58 10.35 -6.32
N THR A 178 4.63 10.17 -7.12
CA THR A 178 4.95 8.87 -7.70
C THR A 178 5.25 7.84 -6.62
N CYS A 179 6.07 8.20 -5.64
CA CYS A 179 6.41 7.33 -4.51
C CYS A 179 5.20 7.09 -3.58
N THR A 180 4.47 8.15 -3.23
CA THR A 180 3.34 8.05 -2.29
C THR A 180 2.22 7.17 -2.82
N LEU A 181 1.89 7.27 -4.11
CA LEU A 181 0.91 6.37 -4.73
C LEU A 181 1.34 4.90 -4.69
N GLU A 182 2.64 4.61 -4.84
CA GLU A 182 3.15 3.24 -4.78
C GLU A 182 3.05 2.66 -3.37
N TRP A 183 3.39 3.42 -2.34
CA TRP A 183 3.26 2.97 -0.94
C TRP A 183 1.80 2.83 -0.51
N LEU A 184 0.94 3.74 -0.93
CA LEU A 184 -0.50 3.65 -0.70
C LEU A 184 -1.15 2.50 -1.47
N TYR A 185 -0.66 2.19 -2.67
CA TYR A 185 -1.10 1.02 -3.43
C TYR A 185 -0.73 -0.28 -2.71
N CYS A 186 0.51 -0.40 -2.23
CA CYS A 186 0.94 -1.51 -1.36
C CYS A 186 0.02 -1.67 -0.15
N SER A 187 -0.28 -0.55 0.52
CA SER A 187 -1.19 -0.53 1.66
C SER A 187 -2.61 -1.00 1.30
N ASN A 188 -3.13 -0.63 0.13
CA ASN A 188 -4.46 -1.04 -0.31
C ASN A 188 -4.51 -2.51 -0.78
N LEU A 189 -3.41 -3.07 -1.28
CA LEU A 189 -3.32 -4.50 -1.57
C LEU A 189 -3.40 -5.35 -0.29
N LEU A 190 -2.89 -4.87 0.85
CA LEU A 190 -3.12 -5.54 2.14
C LEU A 190 -4.61 -5.58 2.51
N MET A 191 -5.37 -4.53 2.20
CA MET A 191 -6.82 -4.53 2.40
C MET A 191 -7.53 -5.57 1.53
N PHE A 192 -7.05 -5.82 0.31
CA PHE A 192 -7.56 -6.89 -0.52
C PHE A 192 -7.44 -8.25 0.19
N PHE A 193 -6.24 -8.61 0.66
CA PHE A 193 -6.02 -9.88 1.38
C PHE A 193 -6.81 -9.95 2.69
N TYR A 194 -6.88 -8.86 3.44
CA TYR A 194 -7.66 -8.76 4.66
C TYR A 194 -9.12 -9.15 4.46
N VAL A 195 -9.80 -8.61 3.44
CA VAL A 195 -11.22 -8.92 3.19
C VAL A 195 -11.41 -10.39 2.82
N ARG A 196 -10.51 -11.00 2.05
CA ARG A 196 -10.60 -12.42 1.66
C ARG A 196 -10.38 -13.35 2.86
N LEU A 197 -9.39 -13.05 3.70
CA LEU A 197 -9.15 -13.82 4.91
C LEU A 197 -10.33 -13.71 5.89
N ARG A 198 -10.90 -12.51 6.03
CA ARG A 198 -12.10 -12.27 6.82
C ARG A 198 -13.31 -13.05 6.29
N TYR A 199 -13.42 -13.21 4.97
CA TYR A 199 -14.46 -14.03 4.35
C TYR A 199 -14.30 -15.52 4.67
N ILE A 200 -13.07 -16.06 4.64
CA ILE A 200 -12.80 -17.43 5.10
C ILE A 200 -13.18 -17.61 6.57
N ASN A 201 -12.83 -16.64 7.42
CA ASN A 201 -13.23 -16.65 8.83
C ASN A 201 -14.76 -16.67 8.98
N ALA A 202 -15.49 -15.93 8.15
CA ALA A 202 -16.95 -15.94 8.16
C ALA A 202 -17.55 -17.32 7.81
N ILE A 203 -16.98 -18.04 6.83
CA ILE A 203 -17.40 -19.40 6.47
C ILE A 203 -17.25 -20.34 7.68
N ILE A 204 -16.09 -20.29 8.36
CA ILE A 204 -15.83 -21.14 9.53
C ILE A 204 -16.76 -20.76 10.69
N THR A 205 -16.95 -19.46 10.94
CA THR A 205 -17.83 -18.99 12.02
C THR A 205 -19.27 -19.42 11.81
N ASN A 206 -19.79 -19.40 10.59
CA ASN A 206 -21.15 -19.91 10.30
C ASN A 206 -21.31 -21.39 10.65
N HIS A 207 -20.26 -22.19 10.48
CA HIS A 207 -20.27 -23.60 10.86
C HIS A 207 -20.28 -23.82 12.37
N ILE A 208 -19.55 -22.97 13.12
CA ILE A 208 -19.42 -23.10 14.58
C ILE A 208 -20.63 -22.51 15.32
N GLU A 209 -21.05 -21.31 14.93
CA GLU A 209 -22.06 -20.52 15.64
C GLU A 209 -23.46 -20.60 14.99
N GLY A 210 -23.59 -21.29 13.85
CA GLY A 210 -24.83 -21.32 13.08
C GLY A 210 -25.13 -20.00 12.34
N THR A 211 -26.30 -19.94 11.70
CA THR A 211 -26.73 -18.80 10.87
C THR A 211 -28.02 -18.14 11.35
N ASP A 212 -28.61 -18.63 12.44
CA ASP A 212 -29.99 -18.30 12.85
C ASP A 212 -30.17 -16.82 13.28
N ASP A 213 -29.09 -16.17 13.74
CA ASP A 213 -29.09 -14.77 14.17
C ASP A 213 -28.83 -13.76 13.04
N ILE A 214 -28.60 -14.23 11.80
CA ILE A 214 -28.17 -13.37 10.69
C ILE A 214 -29.39 -12.77 9.97
N LYS A 215 -30.07 -11.83 10.63
CA LYS A 215 -31.05 -10.96 9.96
C LYS A 215 -30.36 -9.67 9.49
N ILE A 216 -30.37 -9.46 8.18
CA ILE A 216 -29.97 -8.20 7.53
C ILE A 216 -31.16 -7.75 6.67
N GLU A 217 -31.85 -6.70 7.12
CA GLU A 217 -33.05 -6.19 6.45
C GLU A 217 -32.76 -5.59 5.08
N ASN A 218 -31.56 -5.04 4.85
CA ASN A 218 -31.15 -4.50 3.56
C ASN A 218 -29.64 -4.52 3.34
N ILE A 219 -29.15 -5.54 2.63
CA ILE A 219 -27.72 -5.69 2.29
C ILE A 219 -27.26 -4.61 1.31
N ASN A 220 -28.15 -4.13 0.45
CA ASN A 220 -27.86 -3.12 -0.57
C ASN A 220 -27.49 -1.75 0.02
N ASN A 221 -27.84 -1.48 1.29
CA ASN A 221 -27.48 -0.24 1.98
C ASN A 221 -26.14 -0.34 2.72
N VAL A 222 -25.58 -1.55 2.83
CA VAL A 222 -24.32 -1.78 3.55
C VAL A 222 -23.15 -1.54 2.61
N ARG A 223 -22.28 -0.58 2.97
CA ARG A 223 -21.08 -0.25 2.20
C ARG A 223 -19.79 -0.91 2.71
N ILE A 224 -19.82 -1.47 3.92
CA ILE A 224 -18.62 -2.02 4.58
C ILE A 224 -18.80 -3.53 4.81
N PRO A 225 -17.83 -4.38 4.42
CA PRO A 225 -17.87 -5.81 4.62
C PRO A 225 -17.59 -6.16 6.10
N THR A 226 -18.55 -5.90 6.98
CA THR A 226 -18.48 -6.31 8.40
C THR A 226 -18.61 -7.82 8.54
N MET A 227 -18.18 -8.37 9.68
CA MET A 227 -18.24 -9.83 9.90
C MET A 227 -19.67 -10.37 9.78
N LYS A 228 -20.69 -9.67 10.30
CA LYS A 228 -22.10 -10.07 10.17
C LYS A 228 -22.54 -10.16 8.70
N VAL A 229 -22.12 -9.20 7.90
CA VAL A 229 -22.47 -9.08 6.47
C VAL A 229 -21.75 -10.14 5.64
N LEU A 230 -20.47 -10.40 5.93
CA LEU A 230 -19.72 -11.49 5.30
C LEU A 230 -20.25 -12.86 5.71
N ARG A 231 -20.68 -13.05 6.96
CA ARG A 231 -21.36 -14.28 7.41
C ARG A 231 -22.65 -14.53 6.64
N TYR A 232 -23.48 -13.51 6.45
CA TYR A 232 -24.67 -13.63 5.59
C TYR A 232 -24.32 -14.04 4.15
N MET A 233 -23.30 -13.42 3.56
CA MET A 233 -22.90 -13.75 2.19
C MET A 233 -22.26 -15.14 2.08
N ALA A 234 -21.52 -15.56 3.10
CA ALA A 234 -20.91 -16.88 3.15
C ALA A 234 -21.98 -17.97 3.29
N SER A 235 -23.05 -17.76 4.07
CA SER A 235 -24.07 -18.80 4.30
C SER A 235 -24.85 -19.17 3.04
N SER A 236 -25.01 -18.25 2.09
CA SER A 236 -25.70 -18.53 0.82
C SER A 236 -24.82 -19.19 -0.23
N SER A 237 -23.49 -19.16 -0.08
CA SER A 237 -22.54 -19.56 -1.12
C SER A 237 -21.60 -20.69 -0.73
N HIS A 238 -21.36 -20.87 0.58
CA HIS A 238 -20.38 -21.80 1.12
C HIS A 238 -20.91 -22.51 2.37
N ASP A 239 -20.67 -23.82 2.42
CA ASP A 239 -20.73 -24.62 3.63
C ASP A 239 -19.30 -25.05 3.97
N PHE A 240 -18.87 -24.91 5.22
CA PHE A 240 -17.54 -25.32 5.66
C PHE A 240 -17.28 -26.82 5.45
N ASN A 241 -18.32 -27.65 5.48
CA ASN A 241 -18.21 -29.09 5.25
C ASN A 241 -17.71 -29.43 3.84
N TYR A 242 -18.21 -28.72 2.84
CA TYR A 242 -17.97 -29.04 1.42
C TYR A 242 -17.01 -28.07 0.74
N SER A 243 -16.83 -26.87 1.28
CA SER A 243 -15.91 -25.87 0.71
C SER A 243 -14.46 -26.26 0.95
N GLU A 244 -13.57 -25.94 0.01
CA GLU A 244 -12.13 -26.21 0.13
C GLU A 244 -11.40 -25.07 0.85
N THR A 245 -11.88 -24.65 2.03
CA THR A 245 -11.32 -23.47 2.73
C THR A 245 -9.84 -23.60 3.09
N ASP A 246 -9.32 -24.81 3.24
CA ASP A 246 -7.88 -25.07 3.41
C ASP A 246 -7.10 -24.75 2.12
N VAL A 247 -7.64 -25.10 0.96
CA VAL A 247 -7.06 -24.76 -0.34
C VAL A 247 -7.12 -23.24 -0.58
N TYR A 248 -8.23 -22.59 -0.22
CA TYR A 248 -8.38 -21.14 -0.34
C TYR A 248 -7.38 -20.39 0.53
N LEU A 249 -7.26 -20.80 1.81
CA LEU A 249 -6.32 -20.20 2.74
C LEU A 249 -4.87 -20.35 2.26
N LYS A 250 -4.51 -21.54 1.76
CA LYS A 250 -3.19 -21.80 1.21
C LYS A 250 -2.84 -20.82 0.09
N GLN A 251 -3.75 -20.61 -0.86
CA GLN A 251 -3.50 -19.72 -1.99
C GLN A 251 -3.38 -18.25 -1.57
N ILE A 252 -4.21 -17.80 -0.63
CA ILE A 252 -4.06 -16.45 -0.06
C ILE A 252 -2.67 -16.27 0.55
N TYR A 253 -2.16 -17.26 1.28
CA TYR A 253 -0.84 -17.19 1.91
C TYR A 253 0.29 -17.26 0.88
N ASP A 254 0.21 -18.18 -0.08
CA ASP A 254 1.21 -18.29 -1.16
C ASP A 254 1.31 -16.98 -1.96
N GLU A 255 0.17 -16.35 -2.27
CA GLU A 255 0.15 -15.05 -2.96
C GLU A 255 0.55 -13.88 -2.05
N LEU A 256 0.31 -13.94 -0.74
CA LEU A 256 0.83 -12.96 0.21
C LEU A 256 2.37 -12.97 0.24
N PHE A 257 3.00 -14.15 0.22
CA PHE A 257 4.46 -14.26 0.16
C PHE A 257 5.02 -13.68 -1.15
N ARG A 258 4.31 -13.89 -2.27
CA ARG A 258 4.67 -13.25 -3.56
C ARG A 258 4.52 -11.73 -3.49
N PHE A 259 3.41 -11.24 -2.95
CA PHE A 259 3.18 -9.82 -2.70
C PHE A 259 4.31 -9.21 -1.85
N GLN A 260 4.69 -9.86 -0.75
CA GLN A 260 5.78 -9.42 0.10
C GLN A 260 7.10 -9.31 -0.68
N ASN A 261 7.43 -10.30 -1.51
CA ASN A 261 8.63 -10.26 -2.35
C ASN A 261 8.63 -9.11 -3.37
N LEU A 262 7.45 -8.77 -3.92
CA LEU A 262 7.29 -7.67 -4.88
C LEU A 262 7.38 -6.27 -4.24
N TYR A 263 6.99 -6.14 -2.96
CA TYR A 263 6.86 -4.85 -2.28
C TYR A 263 7.88 -4.60 -1.16
N ARG A 264 8.65 -5.60 -0.72
CA ARG A 264 9.67 -5.45 0.33
C ARG A 264 10.67 -4.32 0.07
N PHE A 265 11.08 -4.11 -1.19
CA PHE A 265 11.98 -3.02 -1.56
C PHE A 265 11.31 -1.64 -1.40
N GLN A 266 10.06 -1.50 -1.84
CA GLN A 266 9.33 -0.22 -1.75
C GLN A 266 9.08 0.18 -0.30
N ILE A 267 8.72 -0.78 0.54
CA ILE A 267 8.55 -0.57 1.97
C ILE A 267 9.88 -0.22 2.66
N LEU A 268 10.98 -0.93 2.33
CA LEU A 268 12.30 -0.61 2.87
C LEU A 268 12.68 0.84 2.55
N LEU A 269 12.51 1.23 1.29
CA LEU A 269 12.80 2.56 0.80
C LEU A 269 11.95 3.63 1.49
N PHE A 270 10.66 3.34 1.71
CA PHE A 270 9.76 4.19 2.48
C PHE A 270 10.25 4.38 3.92
N CYS A 271 10.56 3.30 4.64
CA CYS A 271 11.01 3.38 6.03
C CYS A 271 12.30 4.19 6.17
N PHE A 272 13.28 3.97 5.28
CA PHE A 272 14.53 4.73 5.28
C PHE A 272 14.28 6.21 4.98
N LYS A 273 13.48 6.49 3.94
CA LYS A 273 13.12 7.86 3.61
C LYS A 273 12.40 8.53 4.78
N PHE A 274 11.39 7.91 5.38
CA PHE A 274 10.61 8.47 6.48
C PHE A 274 11.49 8.91 7.65
N VAL A 275 12.39 8.04 8.12
CA VAL A 275 13.27 8.37 9.24
C VAL A 275 14.20 9.53 8.86
N ALA A 276 14.88 9.43 7.72
CA ALA A 276 15.86 10.44 7.33
C ALA A 276 15.20 11.78 6.96
N SER A 277 14.09 11.78 6.20
CA SER A 277 13.37 12.98 5.80
C SER A 277 12.77 13.71 7.00
N THR A 278 12.26 12.98 7.99
CA THR A 278 11.64 13.59 9.17
C THR A 278 12.70 14.27 10.07
N LEU A 279 13.88 13.66 10.21
CA LEU A 279 14.99 14.27 10.95
C LEU A 279 15.54 15.51 10.23
N LEU A 280 15.77 15.40 8.92
CA LEU A 280 16.22 16.53 8.10
C LEU A 280 15.18 17.67 8.13
N ALA A 281 13.89 17.35 8.01
CA ALA A 281 12.82 18.34 8.08
C ALA A 281 12.80 19.06 9.44
N PHE A 282 12.98 18.33 10.53
CA PHE A 282 13.03 18.90 11.87
C PHE A 282 14.21 19.86 12.05
N GLU A 283 15.41 19.41 11.71
CA GLU A 283 16.62 20.22 11.84
C GLU A 283 16.59 21.44 10.92
N TYR A 284 16.07 21.28 9.69
CA TYR A 284 15.79 22.41 8.80
C TYR A 284 14.85 23.42 9.42
N GLY A 285 13.73 22.96 9.99
CA GLY A 285 12.74 23.82 10.65
C GLY A 285 13.35 24.59 11.81
N LEU A 286 14.13 23.92 12.65
CA LEU A 286 14.80 24.53 13.81
C LEU A 286 15.80 25.61 13.38
N LEU A 287 16.75 25.28 12.49
CA LEU A 287 17.78 26.21 12.04
C LEU A 287 17.18 27.39 11.26
N SER A 288 16.13 27.15 10.47
CA SER A 288 15.52 28.20 9.67
C SER A 288 14.63 29.13 10.49
N LEU A 289 14.04 28.64 11.59
CA LEU A 289 13.36 29.47 12.59
C LEU A 289 14.36 30.35 13.36
N GLN A 290 15.49 29.78 13.82
CA GLN A 290 16.53 30.53 14.53
C GLN A 290 17.09 31.70 13.70
N ASN A 291 17.21 31.50 12.39
CA ASN A 291 17.76 32.50 11.47
C ASN A 291 16.68 33.35 10.77
N ASN A 292 15.39 33.15 11.05
CA ASN A 292 14.26 33.81 10.39
C ASN A 292 14.29 33.76 8.84
N ILE A 293 14.66 32.60 8.28
CA ILE A 293 14.81 32.43 6.82
C ILE A 293 13.53 31.86 6.18
N LEU A 294 12.61 31.26 6.94
CA LEU A 294 11.45 30.57 6.38
C LEU A 294 10.49 31.51 5.61
N ILE A 295 10.14 31.12 4.39
CA ILE A 295 9.05 31.75 3.61
C ILE A 295 7.73 31.04 3.92
N TRP A 296 6.61 31.75 3.77
CA TRP A 296 5.24 31.21 3.87
C TRP A 296 5.03 29.86 3.19
N LEU A 297 5.59 29.63 2.00
CA LEU A 297 5.45 28.35 1.29
C LEU A 297 6.11 27.20 2.08
N GLU A 298 7.30 27.42 2.66
CA GLU A 298 8.04 26.41 3.41
C GLU A 298 7.30 26.02 4.69
N TYR A 299 6.63 26.97 5.34
CA TYR A 299 5.72 26.72 6.47
C TYR A 299 4.53 25.82 6.12
N ILE A 300 4.10 25.78 4.86
CA ILE A 300 2.99 24.93 4.40
C ILE A 300 3.53 23.58 3.93
N VAL A 301 4.57 23.58 3.09
CA VAL A 301 5.09 22.37 2.43
C VAL A 301 5.68 21.41 3.46
N LEU A 302 6.53 21.89 4.37
CA LEU A 302 7.28 21.04 5.29
C LEU A 302 6.36 20.24 6.24
N PRO A 303 5.35 20.86 6.90
CA PRO A 303 4.42 20.10 7.73
C PRO A 303 3.49 19.21 6.90
N THR A 304 3.07 19.64 5.70
CA THR A 304 2.16 18.83 4.87
C THR A 304 2.81 17.54 4.42
N VAL A 305 4.08 17.60 3.96
CA VAL A 305 4.81 16.41 3.49
C VAL A 305 5.10 15.45 4.64
N THR A 306 5.54 15.95 5.80
CA THR A 306 5.79 15.09 6.98
C THR A 306 4.49 14.47 7.51
N THR A 307 3.39 15.23 7.53
CA THR A 307 2.07 14.71 7.91
C THR A 307 1.61 13.63 6.92
N LEU A 308 1.83 13.80 5.62
CA LEU A 308 1.48 12.79 4.62
C LEU A 308 2.28 11.50 4.82
N ASP A 309 3.59 11.60 5.05
CA ASP A 309 4.43 10.43 5.30
C ASP A 309 3.99 9.70 6.60
N LEU A 310 3.64 10.45 7.65
CA LEU A 310 3.08 9.89 8.89
C LEU A 310 1.72 9.19 8.66
N LEU A 311 0.84 9.77 7.85
CA LEU A 311 -0.45 9.14 7.50
C LEU A 311 -0.23 7.81 6.77
N ILE A 312 0.79 7.70 5.92
CA ILE A 312 1.15 6.44 5.25
C ILE A 312 1.63 5.40 6.27
N VAL A 313 2.48 5.79 7.23
CA VAL A 313 2.91 4.92 8.34
C VAL A 313 1.69 4.40 9.10
N ILE A 314 0.78 5.29 9.50
CA ILE A 314 -0.44 4.94 10.24
C ILE A 314 -1.32 3.99 9.42
N ALA A 315 -1.58 4.32 8.15
CA ALA A 315 -2.41 3.49 7.27
C ALA A 315 -1.85 2.08 7.09
N LEU A 316 -0.53 1.96 6.84
CA LEU A 316 0.14 0.66 6.75
C LEU A 316 0.05 -0.10 8.08
N SER A 317 0.29 0.57 9.21
CA SER A 317 0.23 -0.03 10.55
C SER A 317 -1.14 -0.62 10.87
N VAL A 318 -2.19 0.19 10.70
CA VAL A 318 -3.57 -0.21 10.99
C VAL A 318 -3.97 -1.41 10.12
N ARG A 319 -3.57 -1.42 8.85
CA ARG A 319 -3.91 -2.51 7.92
C ARG A 319 -3.13 -3.78 8.20
N CYS A 320 -1.84 -3.69 8.52
CA CYS A 320 -1.04 -4.84 8.96
C CYS A 320 -1.57 -5.45 10.26
N GLU A 321 -2.00 -4.63 11.22
CA GLU A 321 -2.59 -5.13 12.47
C GLU A 321 -3.97 -5.75 12.23
N ALA A 322 -4.82 -5.12 11.42
CA ALA A 322 -6.12 -5.68 11.05
C ALA A 322 -5.96 -7.04 10.35
N PHE A 323 -5.01 -7.16 9.43
CA PHE A 323 -4.67 -8.42 8.76
C PHE A 323 -4.16 -9.48 9.75
N SER A 324 -3.22 -9.11 10.63
CA SER A 324 -2.69 -10.01 11.67
C SER A 324 -3.77 -10.47 12.64
N GLY A 325 -4.74 -9.60 12.96
CA GLY A 325 -5.91 -9.92 13.77
C GLY A 325 -6.78 -10.99 13.12
N GLU A 326 -7.02 -10.92 11.81
CA GLU A 326 -7.77 -11.96 11.09
C GLU A 326 -7.03 -13.30 11.04
N ILE A 327 -5.69 -13.30 10.92
CA ILE A 327 -4.90 -14.55 11.01
C ILE A 327 -5.04 -15.19 12.41
N LYS A 328 -4.93 -14.38 13.47
CA LYS A 328 -5.14 -14.85 14.86
C LYS A 328 -6.55 -15.44 15.01
N LYS A 329 -7.56 -14.80 14.39
CA LYS A 329 -8.93 -15.32 14.38
C LYS A 329 -9.05 -16.63 13.62
N THR A 330 -8.42 -16.78 12.45
CA THR A 330 -8.39 -18.06 11.72
C THR A 330 -7.79 -19.17 12.57
N LYS A 331 -6.68 -18.88 13.27
CA LYS A 331 -6.03 -19.83 14.20
C LYS A 331 -6.97 -20.24 15.33
N TYR A 332 -7.65 -19.28 15.94
CA TYR A 332 -8.63 -19.53 17.01
C TYR A 332 -9.77 -20.42 16.50
N LEU A 333 -10.40 -20.06 15.38
CA LEU A 333 -11.51 -20.82 14.79
C LEU A 333 -11.09 -22.26 14.42
N CYS A 334 -9.89 -22.45 13.88
CA CYS A 334 -9.37 -23.79 13.62
C CYS A 334 -9.22 -24.59 14.93
N THR A 335 -8.70 -23.97 15.99
CA THR A 335 -8.55 -24.60 17.31
C THR A 335 -9.91 -24.99 17.89
N THR A 336 -10.92 -24.14 17.73
CA THR A 336 -12.30 -24.44 18.16
C THR A 336 -12.85 -25.65 17.42
N ILE A 337 -12.66 -25.76 16.10
CA ILE A 337 -13.06 -26.96 15.34
C ILE A 337 -12.34 -28.22 15.89
N LEU A 338 -11.04 -28.12 16.21
CA LEU A 338 -10.31 -29.24 16.78
C LEU A 338 -10.84 -29.68 18.15
N SER A 339 -11.38 -28.75 18.95
CA SER A 339 -12.03 -29.08 20.23
C SER A 339 -13.41 -29.69 20.07
N LEU A 340 -14.15 -29.33 19.01
CA LEU A 340 -15.50 -29.84 18.74
C LEU A 340 -15.48 -31.21 18.07
N TYR A 341 -14.48 -31.48 17.23
CA TYR A 341 -14.39 -32.72 16.45
C TYR A 341 -13.14 -33.53 16.82
N TYR A 342 -13.34 -34.73 17.38
CA TYR A 342 -12.26 -35.64 17.77
C TYR A 342 -11.64 -36.41 16.58
N CYS A 343 -12.41 -36.73 15.55
CA CYS A 343 -11.96 -37.43 14.33
C CYS A 343 -12.75 -36.93 13.11
N GLY A 344 -12.27 -37.25 11.90
CA GLY A 344 -13.00 -36.99 10.65
C GLY A 344 -12.40 -35.90 9.75
N PRO A 345 -13.02 -35.66 8.58
CA PRO A 345 -12.48 -34.79 7.53
C PRO A 345 -12.36 -33.32 7.96
N LEU A 346 -13.33 -32.81 8.73
CA LEU A 346 -13.32 -31.45 9.26
C LEU A 346 -12.13 -31.20 10.20
N ARG A 347 -11.82 -32.17 11.06
CA ARG A 347 -10.67 -32.11 11.95
C ARG A 347 -9.37 -32.08 11.14
N GLN A 348 -9.22 -32.97 10.16
CA GLN A 348 -8.04 -33.00 9.29
C GLN A 348 -7.85 -31.68 8.54
N LYS A 349 -8.95 -31.10 8.05
CA LYS A 349 -8.97 -29.80 7.38
C LYS A 349 -8.50 -28.67 8.31
N ALA A 350 -9.04 -28.60 9.53
CA ALA A 350 -8.60 -27.65 10.54
C ALA A 350 -7.12 -27.85 10.94
N ILE A 351 -6.64 -29.10 11.04
CA ILE A 351 -5.21 -29.40 11.26
C ILE A 351 -4.36 -28.82 10.12
N LYS A 352 -4.73 -29.05 8.86
CA LYS A 352 -3.99 -28.50 7.70
C LYS A 352 -3.93 -26.97 7.75
N MET A 353 -5.07 -26.31 8.00
CA MET A 353 -5.15 -24.86 8.12
C MET A 353 -4.27 -24.32 9.26
N LEU A 354 -4.36 -24.95 10.44
CA LEU A 354 -3.56 -24.57 11.60
C LEU A 354 -2.07 -24.80 11.37
N LYS A 355 -1.69 -25.92 10.74
CA LYS A 355 -0.32 -26.25 10.38
C LYS A 355 0.29 -25.19 9.47
N MET A 356 -0.46 -24.73 8.45
CA MET A 356 0.00 -23.64 7.57
C MET A 356 0.28 -22.35 8.35
N ILE A 357 -0.58 -21.98 9.30
CA ILE A 357 -0.41 -20.76 10.11
C ILE A 357 0.79 -20.88 11.06
N ILE A 358 1.04 -22.06 11.62
CA ILE A 358 2.12 -22.28 12.59
C ILE A 358 3.48 -22.40 11.89
N GLU A 359 3.56 -23.18 10.81
CA GLU A 359 4.84 -23.46 10.13
C GLU A 359 5.33 -22.27 9.31
N ARG A 360 4.42 -21.49 8.73
CA ARG A 360 4.73 -20.31 7.92
C ARG A 360 3.79 -19.17 8.28
N PRO A 361 4.03 -18.47 9.40
CA PRO A 361 3.15 -17.38 9.82
C PRO A 361 3.13 -16.29 8.73
N PRO A 362 1.96 -15.92 8.21
CA PRO A 362 1.86 -14.90 7.16
C PRO A 362 2.10 -13.52 7.80
N ARG A 363 3.35 -13.08 7.80
CA ARG A 363 3.76 -11.76 8.27
C ARG A 363 4.47 -11.06 7.13
N PHE A 364 4.21 -9.77 6.96
CA PHE A 364 4.94 -8.97 5.99
C PHE A 364 6.36 -8.72 6.51
N SER A 365 7.32 -9.54 6.07
CA SER A 365 8.74 -9.38 6.41
C SER A 365 9.46 -8.50 5.36
N VAL A 366 10.27 -7.56 5.85
CA VAL A 366 11.13 -6.72 5.01
C VAL A 366 12.53 -7.32 5.02
N TYR A 367 12.86 -8.11 3.99
CA TYR A 367 14.15 -8.80 3.84
C TYR A 367 14.59 -9.61 5.08
N ASP A 368 13.64 -10.13 5.85
CA ASP A 368 13.87 -10.84 7.12
C ASP A 368 14.64 -10.04 8.18
N MET A 369 14.77 -8.72 7.99
CA MET A 369 15.35 -7.80 8.97
C MET A 369 14.34 -7.46 10.07
N TRP A 370 13.08 -7.23 9.68
CA TRP A 370 11.97 -7.00 10.61
C TRP A 370 10.63 -7.37 9.98
N HIS A 371 9.61 -7.49 10.83
CA HIS A 371 8.22 -7.68 10.42
C HIS A 371 7.47 -6.36 10.51
N MET A 372 6.66 -6.04 9.51
CA MET A 372 5.73 -4.92 9.62
C MET A 372 4.55 -5.30 10.50
N ASP A 373 4.46 -4.61 11.62
CA ASP A 373 3.32 -4.63 12.55
C ASP A 373 3.16 -3.23 13.15
N ALA A 374 2.10 -3.02 13.95
CA ALA A 374 1.88 -1.74 14.60
C ALA A 374 3.03 -1.39 15.58
N ALA A 375 3.67 -2.40 16.18
CA ALA A 375 4.76 -2.22 17.13
C ALA A 375 6.02 -1.64 16.47
N THR A 376 6.47 -2.19 15.35
CA THR A 376 7.63 -1.70 14.59
C THR A 376 7.44 -0.28 14.10
N MET A 377 6.24 0.06 13.65
CA MET A 377 5.94 1.43 13.21
C MET A 377 5.89 2.42 14.38
N LEU A 378 5.35 2.00 15.53
CA LEU A 378 5.41 2.79 16.75
C LEU A 378 6.87 2.96 17.23
N SER A 379 7.70 1.93 17.13
CA SER A 379 9.13 2.01 17.42
C SER A 379 9.85 2.99 16.49
N MET A 380 9.51 3.05 15.20
CA MET A 380 10.06 4.05 14.28
C MET A 380 9.65 5.47 14.65
N ILE A 381 8.38 5.70 14.98
CA ILE A 381 7.89 7.01 15.44
C ILE A 381 8.60 7.42 16.75
N ASN A 382 8.72 6.49 17.70
CA ASN A 382 9.43 6.72 18.96
C ASN A 382 10.90 7.07 18.71
N LEU A 383 11.58 6.33 17.84
CA LEU A 383 12.98 6.60 17.47
C LEU A 383 13.13 8.01 16.90
N VAL A 384 12.29 8.38 15.93
CA VAL A 384 12.30 9.71 15.32
C VAL A 384 12.02 10.79 16.37
N THR A 385 11.04 10.57 17.25
CA THR A 385 10.70 11.51 18.32
C THR A 385 11.83 11.68 19.33
N THR A 386 12.46 10.58 19.76
CA THR A 386 13.63 10.62 20.65
C THR A 386 14.78 11.38 20.01
N LEU A 387 15.06 11.13 18.73
CA LEU A 387 16.12 11.84 17.99
C LEU A 387 15.80 13.34 17.80
N MET A 388 14.53 13.70 17.57
CA MET A 388 14.10 15.11 17.55
C MET A 388 14.31 15.79 18.91
N VAL A 389 13.94 15.11 20.00
CA VAL A 389 14.12 15.63 21.36
C VAL A 389 15.60 15.80 21.70
N THR A 390 16.45 14.84 21.34
CA THR A 390 17.90 14.97 21.57
C THR A 390 18.50 16.11 20.74
N LEU A 391 18.11 16.26 19.47
CA LEU A 391 18.52 17.39 18.64
C LEU A 391 18.08 18.73 19.25
N LEU A 392 16.86 18.80 19.79
CA LEU A 392 16.36 19.99 20.47
C LEU A 392 17.17 20.32 21.73
N GLN A 393 17.57 19.29 22.51
CA GLN A 393 18.42 19.46 23.68
C GLN A 393 19.79 20.04 23.28
N PHE A 394 20.45 19.50 22.25
CA PHE A 394 21.72 20.03 21.77
C PHE A 394 21.62 21.42 21.12
N ALA A 395 20.43 21.84 20.68
CA ALA A 395 20.23 23.15 20.10
C ALA A 395 19.90 24.24 21.12
N LEU A 396 19.37 23.86 22.30
CA LEU A 396 18.96 24.79 23.37
C LEU A 396 19.98 24.89 24.52
N PHE A 397 20.86 23.89 24.66
CA PHE A 397 22.00 23.88 25.58
C PHE A 397 23.30 24.01 24.80
#